data_AF-A0A9D6ZC32-F1
#
_entry.id   AF-A0A9D6ZC32-F1
#
_cell.length_a   1.000
_cell.length_b   1.000
_cell.length_c   1.000
_cell.angle_alpha   90.00
_cell.angle_beta   90.00
_cell.angle_gamma   90.00
#
_symmetry.space_group_name_H-M   'P 1'
#
loop_
_entity.id
_entity.type
_entity.pdbx_description
1 polymer ?
#
loop_
_entity_poly.entity_id
_entity_poly.type
_entity_poly.pdbx_seq_one_letter_code
_entity_poly.pdbx_strand_id
1 'polypeptide(L)'
;MPQTGQETCYYSSGKKLFPCYETGQDGDIRAGVTLPQDRFIADKNETITDKLTGLMWVQKGNTPNVTLCNGGAQTWQSSLEYVQCLNNNTYLGYSDWRMPNIREIESLKNLGKPKISKWLNKNGFFKVKSEWYWSSTSYPDNKSSALIFDMQTGEIDSGDKNNDIHYILPVRSVDKSKKFSEPIIQLPQTGQIKCYDSSGLEIPCNKTGQDGNTKTGADLPKHRFVDNGNGSINDKSTGLSWAKELNSSLEESCSGEAQTWSNALGYIECLNNARYLGHKDWRLPNRNELLSLIDYSNNNPALPKDNPFVNIESDYLWSSSTDSSKKSNAWLVRMSDGDVASSDKDNNFHVLPVRAGKPGPALTSDLKVISSKVKYNNHTNIKYDKYEITVTIKNIGDAKSSSFNVGLLMSSYPLTSYQSVRERLAIGYGPIAKKRCEGLKKGETKTITFTSRTYSYTSTYRGVFLDYDFETLETNYNNNLSDPIDIITPRSPDTPLSLPFLHQ
;
A
#
# COMPACT_ATOMS: atom_id res chain seq x y z
N MET A 1 5.75 -0.16 -4.51
CA MET A 1 4.75 -1.25 -4.38
C MET A 1 3.34 -0.67 -4.33
N PRO A 2 2.32 -1.37 -4.84
CA PRO A 2 0.93 -0.92 -4.72
C PRO A 2 0.39 -1.14 -3.30
N GLN A 3 -0.63 -0.37 -2.93
CA GLN A 3 -1.47 -0.68 -1.77
C GLN A 3 -2.11 -2.06 -1.93
N THR A 4 -2.42 -2.71 -0.82
CA THR A 4 -3.14 -3.99 -0.79
C THR A 4 -4.62 -3.86 -1.16
N GLY A 5 -5.17 -2.65 -1.05
CA GLY A 5 -6.60 -2.36 -1.19
C GLY A 5 -7.39 -2.48 0.12
N GLN A 6 -6.73 -2.74 1.25
CA GLN A 6 -7.40 -2.72 2.56
C GLN A 6 -7.76 -1.30 2.99
N GLU A 7 -8.96 -1.15 3.52
CA GLU A 7 -9.50 0.13 3.99
C GLU A 7 -10.17 0.02 5.37
N THR A 8 -10.20 -1.18 5.96
CA THR A 8 -10.92 -1.49 7.19
C THR A 8 -10.01 -2.28 8.12
N CYS A 9 -10.06 -1.95 9.40
CA CYS A 9 -9.35 -2.63 10.46
C CYS A 9 -10.27 -3.65 11.15
N TYR A 10 -9.67 -4.67 11.76
CA TYR A 10 -10.39 -5.75 12.43
C TYR A 10 -9.68 -6.16 13.71
N TYR A 11 -10.47 -6.49 14.75
CA TYR A 11 -9.97 -7.16 15.95
C TYR A 11 -9.53 -8.60 15.63
N SER A 12 -8.84 -9.27 16.57
CA SER A 12 -8.49 -10.71 16.44
C SER A 12 -9.72 -11.60 16.26
N SER A 13 -10.83 -11.26 16.92
CA SER A 13 -12.13 -11.92 16.71
C SER A 13 -12.74 -11.78 15.30
N GLY A 14 -12.14 -10.99 14.42
CA GLY A 14 -12.66 -10.69 13.08
C GLY A 14 -13.81 -9.67 13.05
N LYS A 15 -14.22 -9.14 14.21
CA LYS A 15 -15.13 -8.00 14.29
C LYS A 15 -14.45 -6.75 13.71
N LYS A 16 -15.22 -5.97 12.95
CA LYS A 16 -14.75 -4.70 12.40
C LYS A 16 -14.36 -3.73 13.54
N LEU A 17 -13.17 -3.15 13.45
CA LEU A 17 -12.68 -2.11 14.33
C LEU A 17 -13.04 -0.74 13.74
N PHE A 18 -13.69 0.11 14.55
CA PHE A 18 -14.07 1.47 14.17
C PHE A 18 -13.90 2.42 15.37
N PRO A 19 -13.16 3.54 15.21
CA PRO A 19 -12.47 3.97 13.98
C PRO A 19 -11.26 3.08 13.64
N CYS A 20 -10.89 3.06 12.36
CA CYS A 20 -9.66 2.40 11.86
C CYS A 20 -8.60 3.49 11.71
N TYR A 21 -8.02 3.88 12.83
CA TYR A 21 -7.09 5.00 12.98
C TYR A 21 -6.16 4.74 14.17
N GLU A 22 -4.85 4.99 14.00
CA GLU A 22 -3.82 4.73 15.01
C GLU A 22 -3.79 3.27 15.49
N THR A 23 -4.06 2.35 14.56
CA THR A 23 -4.12 0.91 14.83
C THR A 23 -2.88 0.17 14.38
N GLY A 24 -2.06 0.78 13.51
CA GLY A 24 -0.93 0.13 12.84
C GLY A 24 -1.32 -0.94 11.81
N GLN A 25 -2.62 -1.19 11.61
CA GLN A 25 -3.11 -2.16 10.62
C GLN A 25 -3.05 -1.58 9.21
N ASP A 26 -2.99 -2.46 8.20
CA ASP A 26 -2.89 -2.05 6.79
C ASP A 26 -4.10 -1.21 6.33
N GLY A 27 -5.30 -1.47 6.88
CA GLY A 27 -6.51 -0.68 6.59
C GLY A 27 -6.45 0.78 7.08
N ASP A 28 -5.59 1.06 8.06
CA ASP A 28 -5.29 2.39 8.62
C ASP A 28 -4.13 3.03 7.86
N ILE A 29 -2.97 2.35 7.81
CA ILE A 29 -1.74 2.87 7.21
C ILE A 29 -1.85 3.02 5.69
N ARG A 30 -2.42 2.01 5.01
CA ARG A 30 -2.57 1.94 3.55
C ARG A 30 -1.27 2.27 2.81
N ALA A 31 -0.17 1.64 3.21
CA ALA A 31 1.15 1.88 2.62
C ALA A 31 1.21 1.44 1.15
N GLY A 32 1.92 2.21 0.33
CA GLY A 32 2.10 1.95 -1.11
C GLY A 32 1.30 2.87 -2.02
N VAL A 33 1.40 2.61 -3.32
CA VAL A 33 0.73 3.41 -4.36
C VAL A 33 -0.74 3.04 -4.45
N THR A 34 -1.61 4.04 -4.37
CA THR A 34 -3.07 3.86 -4.41
C THR A 34 -3.53 3.14 -5.67
N LEU A 35 -4.46 2.19 -5.49
CA LEU A 35 -5.11 1.51 -6.62
C LEU A 35 -6.00 2.50 -7.39
N PRO A 36 -5.86 2.62 -8.73
CA PRO A 36 -6.72 3.53 -9.50
C PRO A 36 -8.18 3.11 -9.43
N GLN A 37 -9.11 4.07 -9.38
CA GLN A 37 -10.55 3.77 -9.42
C GLN A 37 -10.94 3.08 -10.74
N ASP A 38 -10.46 3.60 -11.87
CA ASP A 38 -10.64 3.02 -13.20
C ASP A 38 -9.41 2.20 -13.62
N ARG A 39 -8.98 1.27 -12.76
CA ARG A 39 -7.76 0.48 -12.93
C ARG A 39 -7.76 -0.32 -14.23
N PHE A 40 -8.85 -1.02 -14.52
CA PHE A 40 -8.92 -1.93 -15.66
C PHE A 40 -9.75 -1.31 -16.79
N ILE A 41 -9.11 -1.09 -17.95
CA ILE A 41 -9.74 -0.54 -19.15
C ILE A 41 -9.97 -1.65 -20.16
N ALA A 42 -11.22 -2.02 -20.37
CA ALA A 42 -11.59 -2.98 -21.39
C ALA A 42 -11.37 -2.42 -22.80
N ASP A 43 -10.72 -3.20 -23.67
CA ASP A 43 -10.62 -2.95 -25.09
C ASP A 43 -11.73 -3.69 -25.87
N LYS A 44 -11.94 -3.32 -27.14
CA LYS A 44 -13.02 -3.90 -27.97
C LYS A 44 -12.78 -5.35 -28.40
N ASN A 45 -11.55 -5.84 -28.31
CA ASN A 45 -11.09 -7.16 -28.76
C ASN A 45 -10.96 -8.16 -27.60
N GLU A 46 -11.73 -8.01 -26.53
CA GLU A 46 -11.69 -8.88 -25.35
C GLU A 46 -10.36 -8.88 -24.57
N THR A 47 -9.54 -7.83 -24.74
CA THR A 47 -8.38 -7.56 -23.88
C THR A 47 -8.69 -6.48 -22.85
N ILE A 48 -7.90 -6.43 -21.78
CA ILE A 48 -8.06 -5.44 -20.72
C ILE A 48 -6.71 -4.93 -20.24
N THR A 49 -6.56 -3.61 -20.24
CA THR A 49 -5.35 -2.93 -19.83
C THR A 49 -5.43 -2.54 -18.35
N ASP A 50 -4.44 -2.94 -17.56
CA ASP A 50 -4.28 -2.55 -16.16
C ASP A 50 -3.45 -1.27 -16.05
N LYS A 51 -4.08 -0.13 -15.73
CA LYS A 51 -3.40 1.18 -15.55
C LYS A 51 -2.35 1.17 -14.44
N LEU A 52 -2.48 0.28 -13.46
CA LEU A 52 -1.53 0.21 -12.36
C LEU A 52 -0.17 -0.26 -12.87
N THR A 53 -0.15 -1.36 -13.62
CA THR A 53 1.07 -2.06 -14.05
C THR A 53 1.45 -1.79 -15.50
N GLY A 54 0.52 -1.26 -16.31
CA GLY A 54 0.66 -1.14 -17.76
C GLY A 54 0.63 -2.48 -18.50
N LEU A 55 0.22 -3.56 -17.83
CA LEU A 55 0.06 -4.88 -18.45
C LEU A 55 -1.30 -5.01 -19.13
N MET A 56 -1.35 -5.78 -20.21
CA MET A 56 -2.57 -6.13 -20.91
C MET A 56 -2.87 -7.61 -20.70
N TRP A 57 -4.12 -7.91 -20.35
CA TRP A 57 -4.59 -9.23 -20.00
C TRP A 57 -5.70 -9.69 -20.94
N VAL A 58 -5.85 -10.99 -21.11
CA VAL A 58 -7.09 -11.56 -21.66
C VAL A 58 -8.23 -11.35 -20.66
N GLN A 59 -9.39 -10.85 -21.10
CA GLN A 59 -10.54 -10.64 -20.18
C GLN A 59 -11.16 -11.93 -19.69
N LYS A 60 -11.21 -12.94 -20.57
CA LYS A 60 -11.85 -14.24 -20.31
C LYS A 60 -10.92 -15.17 -19.53
N GLY A 61 -11.05 -15.16 -18.20
CA GLY A 61 -10.08 -15.81 -17.31
C GLY A 61 -10.17 -17.33 -17.18
N ASN A 62 -11.13 -17.99 -17.83
CA ASN A 62 -11.29 -19.44 -17.76
C ASN A 62 -10.49 -20.21 -18.83
N THR A 63 -9.52 -19.56 -19.50
CA THR A 63 -8.74 -20.11 -20.62
C THR A 63 -9.63 -20.80 -21.65
N PRO A 64 -10.36 -20.07 -22.50
CA PRO A 64 -11.26 -20.71 -23.45
C PRO A 64 -10.51 -21.54 -24.50
N ASN A 65 -11.20 -22.49 -25.12
CA ASN A 65 -10.71 -23.05 -26.39
C ASN A 65 -10.70 -21.95 -27.46
N VAL A 66 -9.58 -21.84 -28.18
CA VAL A 66 -9.38 -20.88 -29.26
C VAL A 66 -8.91 -21.66 -30.49
N THR A 67 -9.80 -21.85 -31.47
CA THR A 67 -9.50 -22.65 -32.67
C THR A 67 -9.04 -24.07 -32.29
N LEU A 68 -7.74 -24.38 -32.45
CA LEU A 68 -7.12 -25.67 -32.07
C LEU A 68 -6.42 -25.62 -30.70
N CYS A 69 -6.35 -24.46 -30.06
CA CYS A 69 -5.75 -24.30 -28.74
C CYS A 69 -6.75 -24.73 -27.67
N ASN A 70 -6.48 -25.87 -27.03
CA ASN A 70 -7.29 -26.38 -25.93
C ASN A 70 -6.94 -25.64 -24.65
N GLY A 71 -7.93 -24.94 -24.08
CA GLY A 71 -7.78 -24.22 -22.82
C GLY A 71 -8.37 -25.03 -21.64
N GLY A 72 -8.73 -24.32 -20.57
CA GLY A 72 -9.14 -24.90 -19.29
C GLY A 72 -8.00 -24.99 -18.28
N ALA A 73 -8.27 -25.70 -17.18
CA ALA A 73 -7.23 -26.09 -16.24
C ALA A 73 -6.41 -27.24 -16.84
N GLN A 74 -5.10 -27.12 -16.79
CA GLN A 74 -4.19 -28.08 -17.40
C GLN A 74 -2.85 -28.08 -16.65
N THR A 75 -1.97 -29.03 -16.98
CA THR A 75 -0.64 -29.10 -16.37
C THR A 75 0.18 -27.86 -16.70
N TRP A 76 1.26 -27.66 -15.96
CA TRP A 76 2.09 -26.47 -16.12
C TRP A 76 2.72 -26.40 -17.52
N GLN A 77 3.24 -27.54 -18.01
CA GLN A 77 3.85 -27.62 -19.34
C GLN A 77 2.82 -27.40 -20.47
N SER A 78 1.64 -28.04 -20.39
CA SER A 78 0.57 -27.82 -21.36
C SER A 78 0.07 -26.37 -21.37
N SER A 79 0.15 -25.66 -20.24
CA SER A 79 -0.19 -24.25 -20.17
C SER A 79 0.80 -23.35 -20.94
N LEU A 80 2.10 -23.67 -20.93
CA LEU A 80 3.10 -22.97 -21.75
C LEU A 80 2.86 -23.22 -23.26
N GLU A 81 2.54 -24.47 -23.62
CA GLU A 81 2.20 -24.85 -25.00
C GLU A 81 0.91 -24.18 -25.48
N TYR A 82 -0.09 -24.07 -24.62
CA TYR A 82 -1.32 -23.34 -24.91
C TYR A 82 -1.04 -21.87 -25.22
N VAL A 83 -0.18 -21.20 -24.45
CA VAL A 83 0.24 -19.82 -24.74
C VAL A 83 0.97 -19.72 -26.09
N GLN A 84 1.85 -20.67 -26.41
CA GLN A 84 2.48 -20.72 -27.72
C GLN A 84 1.45 -20.90 -28.85
N CYS A 85 0.43 -21.72 -28.63
CA CYS A 85 -0.68 -21.89 -29.57
C CYS A 85 -1.45 -20.58 -29.78
N LEU A 86 -1.75 -19.83 -28.70
CA LEU A 86 -2.38 -18.52 -28.81
C LEU A 86 -1.57 -17.56 -29.68
N ASN A 87 -0.24 -17.57 -29.51
CA ASN A 87 0.66 -16.71 -30.27
C ASN A 87 0.70 -17.08 -31.76
N ASN A 88 0.74 -18.38 -32.09
CA ASN A 88 0.69 -18.85 -33.47
C ASN A 88 -0.62 -18.49 -34.18
N ASN A 89 -1.72 -18.39 -33.43
CA ASN A 89 -3.03 -18.03 -33.94
C ASN A 89 -3.33 -16.52 -33.88
N THR A 90 -2.36 -15.68 -33.48
CA THR A 90 -2.54 -14.23 -33.31
C THR A 90 -3.78 -13.91 -32.46
N TYR A 91 -3.95 -14.63 -31.35
CA TYR A 91 -5.17 -14.55 -30.54
C TYR A 91 -5.44 -13.11 -30.09
N LEU A 92 -6.68 -12.64 -30.33
CA LEU A 92 -7.13 -11.27 -30.08
C LEU A 92 -6.30 -10.18 -30.78
N GLY A 93 -5.62 -10.53 -31.87
CA GLY A 93 -4.78 -9.62 -32.65
C GLY A 93 -3.32 -9.54 -32.17
N TYR A 94 -2.88 -10.41 -31.26
CA TYR A 94 -1.55 -10.38 -30.66
C TYR A 94 -0.86 -11.75 -30.68
N SER A 95 0.47 -11.74 -30.77
CA SER A 95 1.32 -12.94 -30.88
C SER A 95 2.48 -12.97 -29.86
N ASP A 96 2.38 -12.13 -28.82
CA ASP A 96 3.34 -11.94 -27.74
C ASP A 96 2.70 -12.17 -26.35
N TRP A 97 1.68 -13.02 -26.29
CA TRP A 97 1.14 -13.52 -25.03
C TRP A 97 2.19 -14.36 -24.30
N ARG A 98 2.21 -14.26 -22.97
CA ARG A 98 2.98 -15.13 -22.09
C ARG A 98 2.13 -15.57 -20.91
N MET A 99 2.52 -16.68 -20.28
CA MET A 99 2.05 -17.01 -18.95
C MET A 99 2.64 -15.98 -17.96
N PRO A 100 1.84 -15.39 -17.06
CA PRO A 100 2.33 -14.40 -16.11
C PRO A 100 3.38 -15.01 -15.19
N ASN A 101 4.41 -14.26 -14.83
CA ASN A 101 5.20 -14.63 -13.66
C ASN A 101 4.41 -14.37 -12.36
N ILE A 102 4.91 -14.86 -11.22
CA ILE A 102 4.14 -14.80 -9.97
C ILE A 102 3.81 -13.36 -9.55
N ARG A 103 4.72 -12.41 -9.78
CA ARG A 103 4.50 -10.99 -9.45
C ARG A 103 3.45 -10.34 -10.34
N GLU A 104 3.36 -10.76 -11.59
CA GLU A 104 2.36 -10.26 -12.54
C GLU A 104 0.95 -10.73 -12.18
N ILE A 105 0.73 -12.03 -11.99
CA ILE A 105 -0.60 -12.57 -11.63
C ILE A 105 -1.06 -12.02 -10.28
N GLU A 106 -0.15 -11.95 -9.30
CA GLU A 106 -0.41 -11.46 -7.96
C GLU A 106 -0.75 -9.96 -7.95
N SER A 107 -0.27 -9.19 -8.94
CA SER A 107 -0.58 -7.76 -9.04
C SER A 107 -2.07 -7.49 -9.23
N LEU A 108 -2.85 -8.44 -9.79
CA LEU A 108 -4.28 -8.29 -10.05
C LEU A 108 -5.13 -8.22 -8.78
N LYS A 109 -4.59 -8.63 -7.62
CA LYS A 109 -5.36 -8.74 -6.39
C LYS A 109 -5.88 -7.40 -5.85
N ASN A 110 -6.96 -7.51 -5.08
CA ASN A 110 -7.41 -6.48 -4.14
C ASN A 110 -7.78 -7.18 -2.84
N LEU A 111 -6.90 -7.14 -1.84
CA LEU A 111 -7.04 -7.85 -0.57
C LEU A 111 -8.12 -7.24 0.34
N GLY A 112 -8.61 -6.04 0.02
CA GLY A 112 -9.79 -5.47 0.66
C GLY A 112 -11.10 -6.13 0.22
N LYS A 113 -11.07 -7.11 -0.70
CA LYS A 113 -12.24 -7.84 -1.19
C LYS A 113 -12.13 -9.32 -0.85
N PRO A 114 -13.19 -9.95 -0.30
CA PRO A 114 -13.14 -11.33 0.20
C PRO A 114 -12.99 -12.40 -0.87
N LYS A 115 -13.20 -12.04 -2.15
CA LYS A 115 -13.04 -12.94 -3.31
C LYS A 115 -12.46 -12.15 -4.47
N ILE A 116 -11.20 -12.41 -4.83
CA ILE A 116 -10.49 -11.68 -5.89
C ILE A 116 -11.15 -11.90 -7.25
N SER A 117 -11.46 -13.14 -7.61
CA SER A 117 -12.13 -13.52 -8.86
C SER A 117 -13.45 -12.77 -9.06
N LYS A 118 -14.28 -12.66 -8.00
CA LYS A 118 -15.55 -11.94 -8.03
C LYS A 118 -15.33 -10.44 -8.22
N TRP A 119 -14.30 -9.88 -7.59
CA TRP A 119 -13.95 -8.49 -7.79
C TRP A 119 -13.45 -8.23 -9.21
N LEU A 120 -12.55 -9.05 -9.74
CA LEU A 120 -12.07 -8.95 -11.13
C LEU A 120 -13.23 -9.05 -12.13
N ASN A 121 -14.12 -10.03 -11.97
CA ASN A 121 -15.29 -10.20 -12.82
C ASN A 121 -16.26 -9.00 -12.79
N LYS A 122 -16.28 -8.24 -11.69
CA LYS A 122 -17.06 -7.00 -11.58
C LYS A 122 -16.35 -5.80 -12.23
N ASN A 123 -15.03 -5.88 -12.42
CA ASN A 123 -14.20 -4.79 -12.92
C ASN A 123 -13.57 -5.13 -14.29
N GLY A 124 -14.38 -5.67 -15.20
CA GLY A 124 -14.05 -5.79 -16.62
C GLY A 124 -13.43 -7.11 -17.07
N PHE A 125 -13.00 -7.98 -16.16
CA PHE A 125 -12.76 -9.38 -16.50
C PHE A 125 -14.09 -10.15 -16.54
N PHE A 126 -14.08 -11.35 -17.10
CA PHE A 126 -15.22 -12.25 -16.98
C PHE A 126 -14.78 -13.71 -16.98
N LYS A 127 -15.55 -14.56 -16.30
CA LYS A 127 -15.26 -15.99 -16.11
C LYS A 127 -13.92 -16.28 -15.42
N VAL A 128 -13.34 -15.33 -14.69
CA VAL A 128 -12.25 -15.64 -13.74
C VAL A 128 -12.84 -16.54 -12.66
N LYS A 129 -12.31 -17.75 -12.53
CA LYS A 129 -12.71 -18.74 -11.53
C LYS A 129 -11.98 -18.51 -10.19
N SER A 130 -12.63 -18.87 -9.09
CA SER A 130 -12.06 -18.95 -7.74
C SER A 130 -11.30 -20.27 -7.59
N GLU A 131 -10.15 -20.36 -8.25
CA GLU A 131 -9.32 -21.56 -8.34
C GLU A 131 -7.86 -21.11 -8.36
N TRP A 132 -6.94 -22.08 -8.33
CA TRP A 132 -5.51 -21.84 -8.52
C TRP A 132 -5.16 -21.53 -9.98
N TYR A 133 -4.19 -20.64 -10.16
CA TYR A 133 -3.65 -20.24 -11.46
C TYR A 133 -2.15 -20.43 -11.47
N TRP A 134 -1.63 -21.05 -12.53
CA TRP A 134 -0.19 -21.17 -12.74
C TRP A 134 0.46 -19.82 -12.98
N SER A 135 1.65 -19.65 -12.41
CA SER A 135 2.63 -18.69 -12.89
C SER A 135 3.76 -19.39 -13.65
N SER A 136 4.51 -18.65 -14.46
CA SER A 136 5.71 -19.13 -15.15
C SER A 136 6.95 -19.24 -14.25
N THR A 137 6.81 -18.87 -12.97
CA THR A 137 7.86 -18.87 -11.95
C THR A 137 7.96 -20.26 -11.30
N SER A 138 9.12 -20.92 -11.38
CA SER A 138 9.32 -22.22 -10.71
C SER A 138 9.33 -22.05 -9.19
N TYR A 139 8.96 -23.07 -8.43
CA TYR A 139 8.99 -22.96 -6.97
C TYR A 139 10.45 -22.93 -6.45
N PRO A 140 10.83 -22.04 -5.49
CA PRO A 140 12.22 -21.92 -5.06
C PRO A 140 12.77 -23.19 -4.40
N ASP A 141 11.96 -23.89 -3.62
CA ASP A 141 12.41 -25.04 -2.84
C ASP A 141 12.43 -26.34 -3.65
N ASN A 142 11.39 -26.60 -4.45
CA ASN A 142 11.30 -27.75 -5.33
C ASN A 142 11.07 -27.36 -6.80
N LYS A 143 12.04 -27.65 -7.68
CA LYS A 143 11.99 -27.28 -9.11
C LYS A 143 11.03 -28.13 -9.94
N SER A 144 10.56 -29.28 -9.44
CA SER A 144 9.46 -30.04 -10.07
C SER A 144 8.10 -29.36 -9.88
N SER A 145 8.03 -28.33 -9.02
CA SER A 145 6.84 -27.52 -8.79
C SER A 145 6.98 -26.11 -9.37
N ALA A 146 5.85 -25.44 -9.57
CA ALA A 146 5.77 -24.03 -9.95
C ALA A 146 4.88 -23.26 -8.97
N LEU A 147 5.11 -21.95 -8.85
CA LEU A 147 4.28 -21.10 -7.99
C LEU A 147 2.88 -20.93 -8.59
N ILE A 148 1.89 -21.06 -7.73
CA ILE A 148 0.47 -20.91 -8.05
C ILE A 148 -0.12 -19.79 -7.22
N PHE A 149 -1.13 -19.12 -7.79
CA PHE A 149 -1.84 -18.02 -7.14
C PHE A 149 -3.33 -18.36 -7.02
N ASP A 150 -3.88 -18.28 -5.80
CA ASP A 150 -5.30 -18.50 -5.57
C ASP A 150 -6.11 -17.25 -5.94
N MET A 151 -6.91 -17.35 -7.01
CA MET A 151 -7.82 -16.27 -7.42
C MET A 151 -9.04 -16.13 -6.49
N GLN A 152 -9.20 -16.97 -5.47
CA GLN A 152 -10.18 -16.75 -4.42
C GLN A 152 -9.64 -15.80 -3.35
N THR A 153 -8.59 -16.22 -2.63
CA THR A 153 -8.11 -15.55 -1.42
C THR A 153 -6.89 -14.65 -1.66
N GLY A 154 -6.02 -15.03 -2.60
CA GLY A 154 -4.73 -14.39 -2.83
C GLY A 154 -3.54 -15.09 -2.18
N GLU A 155 -3.71 -16.34 -1.74
CA GLU A 155 -2.61 -17.23 -1.33
C GLU A 155 -1.64 -17.48 -2.50
N ILE A 156 -0.38 -17.72 -2.13
CA ILE A 156 0.68 -18.18 -3.04
C ILE A 156 1.23 -19.47 -2.45
N ASP A 157 1.18 -20.53 -3.23
CA ASP A 157 1.71 -21.85 -2.87
C ASP A 157 2.43 -22.45 -4.09
N SER A 158 2.74 -23.73 -4.05
CA SER A 158 3.34 -24.50 -5.12
C SER A 158 2.41 -25.60 -5.62
N GLY A 159 2.44 -25.86 -6.92
CA GLY A 159 1.79 -27.02 -7.53
C GLY A 159 2.80 -27.85 -8.32
N ASP A 160 2.62 -29.17 -8.34
CA ASP A 160 3.45 -30.10 -9.10
C ASP A 160 3.23 -29.94 -10.61
N LYS A 161 4.30 -29.75 -11.37
CA LYS A 161 4.20 -29.42 -12.80
C LYS A 161 3.56 -30.53 -13.65
N ASN A 162 3.63 -31.79 -13.21
CA ASN A 162 3.16 -32.96 -13.95
C ASN A 162 1.77 -33.43 -13.52
N ASN A 163 1.46 -33.32 -12.24
CA ASN A 163 0.28 -33.95 -11.65
C ASN A 163 -0.87 -32.98 -11.40
N ASP A 164 -0.57 -31.71 -11.14
CA ASP A 164 -1.61 -30.72 -10.87
C ASP A 164 -2.11 -30.05 -12.15
N ILE A 165 -3.38 -29.63 -12.12
CA ILE A 165 -4.01 -28.89 -13.20
C ILE A 165 -4.59 -27.57 -12.68
N HIS A 166 -4.14 -26.46 -13.27
CA HIS A 166 -4.56 -25.12 -12.88
C HIS A 166 -4.82 -24.25 -14.10
N TYR A 167 -5.53 -23.15 -13.89
CA TYR A 167 -5.82 -22.18 -14.96
C TYR A 167 -4.61 -21.31 -15.23
N ILE A 168 -4.63 -20.56 -16.34
CA ILE A 168 -3.72 -19.44 -16.55
C ILE A 168 -4.50 -18.19 -16.92
N LEU A 169 -3.89 -17.02 -16.75
CA LEU A 169 -4.44 -15.78 -17.27
C LEU A 169 -3.38 -15.12 -18.15
N PRO A 170 -3.40 -15.37 -19.47
CA PRO A 170 -2.37 -14.86 -20.37
C PRO A 170 -2.28 -13.34 -20.31
N VAL A 171 -1.04 -12.87 -20.34
CA VAL A 171 -0.70 -11.45 -20.20
C VAL A 171 0.34 -11.09 -21.23
N ARG A 172 0.40 -9.82 -21.59
CA ARG A 172 1.43 -9.22 -22.44
C ARG A 172 1.78 -7.81 -21.97
N SER A 173 2.90 -7.29 -22.47
CA SER A 173 3.27 -5.88 -22.27
C SER A 173 2.47 -5.00 -23.24
N VAL A 174 2.09 -3.79 -22.81
CA VAL A 174 1.52 -2.79 -23.73
C VAL A 174 2.66 -2.12 -24.50
N ASP A 175 2.44 -1.92 -25.80
CA ASP A 175 3.34 -1.16 -26.66
C ASP A 175 3.34 0.32 -26.24
N LYS A 176 4.47 0.80 -25.70
CA LYS A 176 4.65 2.19 -25.23
C LYS A 176 4.42 3.23 -26.31
N SER A 177 4.48 2.86 -27.60
CA SER A 177 4.23 3.78 -28.72
C SER A 177 2.74 4.11 -28.91
N LYS A 178 1.83 3.31 -28.35
CA LYS A 178 0.38 3.49 -28.47
C LYS A 178 -0.18 4.20 -27.24
N LYS A 179 -0.24 5.55 -27.26
CA LYS A 179 -1.10 6.51 -26.49
C LYS A 179 -1.78 6.12 -25.15
N PHE A 180 -1.31 5.13 -24.41
CA PHE A 180 -1.75 4.84 -23.05
C PHE A 180 -0.81 5.55 -22.07
N SER A 181 -1.36 6.01 -20.94
CA SER A 181 -0.56 6.57 -19.86
C SER A 181 0.48 5.55 -19.39
N GLU A 182 1.73 5.99 -19.22
CA GLU A 182 2.81 5.20 -18.61
C GLU A 182 2.32 4.47 -17.34
N PRO A 183 2.83 3.24 -17.07
CA PRO A 183 2.42 2.47 -15.89
C PRO A 183 2.68 3.24 -14.61
N ILE A 184 1.73 3.17 -13.67
CA ILE A 184 1.84 3.87 -12.38
C ILE A 184 2.93 3.25 -11.50
N ILE A 185 3.09 1.92 -11.56
CA ILE A 185 4.16 1.18 -10.91
C ILE A 185 4.89 0.29 -11.91
N GLN A 186 6.15 0.00 -11.62
CA GLN A 186 6.87 -1.10 -12.25
C GLN A 186 6.96 -2.26 -11.27
N LEU A 187 6.54 -3.44 -11.71
CA LEU A 187 6.73 -4.67 -10.95
C LEU A 187 8.20 -5.08 -11.07
N PRO A 188 8.88 -5.46 -9.97
CA PRO A 188 10.24 -5.97 -10.06
C PRO A 188 10.25 -7.35 -10.73
N GLN A 189 11.40 -7.76 -11.25
CA GLN A 189 11.64 -9.16 -11.61
C GLN A 189 11.50 -10.08 -10.38
N THR A 190 11.25 -11.36 -10.63
CA THR A 190 11.19 -12.40 -9.57
C THR A 190 12.56 -12.82 -9.07
N GLY A 191 13.61 -12.55 -9.85
CA GLY A 191 14.98 -13.02 -9.63
C GLY A 191 15.34 -14.28 -10.41
N GLN A 192 14.35 -15.01 -10.98
CA GLN A 192 14.65 -16.22 -11.74
C GLN A 192 15.40 -15.95 -13.04
N ILE A 193 16.49 -16.67 -13.23
CA ILE A 193 17.32 -16.62 -14.45
C ILE A 193 17.54 -17.98 -15.11
N LYS A 194 17.06 -19.05 -14.48
CA LYS A 194 17.19 -20.45 -14.91
C LYS A 194 15.81 -21.02 -15.23
N CYS A 195 15.79 -22.02 -16.10
CA CYS A 195 14.57 -22.72 -16.50
C CYS A 195 14.71 -24.19 -16.15
N TYR A 196 13.57 -24.82 -15.87
CA TYR A 196 13.53 -26.20 -15.42
C TYR A 196 12.44 -26.96 -16.17
N ASP A 197 12.69 -28.22 -16.50
CA ASP A 197 11.64 -29.10 -17.00
C ASP A 197 10.64 -29.46 -15.88
N SER A 198 9.69 -30.34 -16.20
CA SER A 198 8.66 -30.75 -15.24
C SER A 198 9.16 -31.70 -14.14
N SER A 199 10.34 -32.31 -14.31
CA SER A 199 11.01 -33.09 -13.27
C SER A 199 11.85 -32.22 -12.33
N GLY A 200 12.06 -30.95 -12.69
CA GLY A 200 12.90 -30.01 -11.95
C GLY A 200 14.36 -29.99 -12.39
N LEU A 201 14.72 -30.67 -13.50
CA LEU A 201 16.05 -30.59 -14.06
C LEU A 201 16.25 -29.25 -14.77
N GLU A 202 17.40 -28.60 -14.55
CA GLU A 202 17.75 -27.36 -15.24
C GLU A 202 17.90 -27.58 -16.75
N ILE A 203 17.26 -26.73 -17.56
CA ILE A 203 17.27 -26.76 -19.01
C ILE A 203 17.63 -25.38 -19.58
N PRO A 204 18.12 -25.30 -20.83
CA PRO A 204 18.29 -24.01 -21.51
C PRO A 204 16.98 -23.25 -21.60
N CYS A 205 17.00 -21.96 -21.25
CA CYS A 205 15.79 -21.13 -21.24
C CYS A 205 15.26 -20.73 -22.62
N ASN A 206 15.94 -21.03 -23.72
CA ASN A 206 15.57 -20.49 -25.02
C ASN A 206 14.17 -20.97 -25.45
N LYS A 207 13.23 -20.02 -25.62
CA LYS A 207 11.85 -20.25 -26.08
C LYS A 207 11.01 -21.15 -25.15
N THR A 208 11.37 -21.24 -23.87
CA THR A 208 10.56 -22.03 -22.92
C THR A 208 9.32 -21.29 -22.44
N GLY A 209 9.30 -19.95 -22.54
CA GLY A 209 8.22 -19.12 -22.01
C GLY A 209 8.17 -19.04 -20.47
N GLN A 210 9.16 -19.66 -19.79
CA GLN A 210 9.31 -19.63 -18.34
C GLN A 210 9.83 -18.26 -17.88
N ASP A 211 9.67 -17.97 -16.59
CA ASP A 211 10.12 -16.71 -15.99
C ASP A 211 11.64 -16.50 -16.16
N GLY A 212 12.44 -17.56 -16.01
CA GLY A 212 13.88 -17.51 -16.29
C GLY A 212 14.25 -17.16 -17.74
N ASN A 213 13.34 -17.42 -18.70
CA ASN A 213 13.49 -17.00 -20.10
C ASN A 213 13.10 -15.54 -20.27
N THR A 214 11.93 -15.15 -19.77
CA THR A 214 11.33 -13.84 -20.09
C THR A 214 11.87 -12.71 -19.24
N LYS A 215 12.21 -12.99 -17.97
CA LYS A 215 12.75 -12.05 -16.98
C LYS A 215 11.96 -10.74 -16.96
N THR A 216 10.63 -10.85 -17.01
CA THR A 216 9.77 -9.67 -17.10
C THR A 216 9.70 -8.92 -15.77
N GLY A 217 9.62 -7.59 -15.86
CA GLY A 217 9.68 -6.68 -14.72
C GLY A 217 10.91 -5.79 -14.75
N ALA A 218 10.98 -4.86 -13.81
CA ALA A 218 12.15 -3.99 -13.62
C ALA A 218 13.29 -4.79 -12.99
N ASP A 219 14.50 -4.55 -13.49
CA ASP A 219 15.72 -5.10 -12.90
C ASP A 219 15.86 -4.66 -11.44
N LEU A 220 16.31 -5.58 -10.59
CA LEU A 220 16.62 -5.26 -9.20
C LEU A 220 17.96 -4.49 -9.13
N PRO A 221 18.06 -3.40 -8.34
CA PRO A 221 19.31 -2.66 -8.21
C PRO A 221 20.45 -3.54 -7.68
N LYS A 222 21.65 -3.40 -8.27
CA LYS A 222 22.88 -3.92 -7.65
C LYS A 222 23.09 -3.24 -6.30
N HIS A 223 23.42 -4.01 -5.27
CA HIS A 223 23.49 -3.50 -3.88
C HIS A 223 22.17 -2.81 -3.45
N ARG A 224 21.06 -3.50 -3.70
CA ARG A 224 19.69 -3.08 -3.35
C ARG A 224 19.59 -2.70 -1.87
N PHE A 225 20.11 -3.56 -1.00
CA PHE A 225 20.09 -3.35 0.44
C PHE A 225 21.37 -2.63 0.89
N VAL A 226 21.21 -1.51 1.58
CA VAL A 226 22.30 -0.74 2.18
C VAL A 226 22.18 -0.83 3.69
N ASP A 227 23.15 -1.48 4.32
CA ASP A 227 23.29 -1.47 5.77
C ASP A 227 23.74 -0.08 6.23
N ASN A 228 23.00 0.52 7.16
CA ASN A 228 23.32 1.83 7.72
C ASN A 228 24.32 1.75 8.89
N GLY A 229 24.72 0.54 9.32
CA GLY A 229 25.65 0.33 10.43
C GLY A 229 25.07 0.61 11.82
N ASN A 230 23.78 0.96 11.89
CA ASN A 230 23.05 1.27 13.12
C ASN A 230 21.94 0.26 13.43
N GLY A 231 21.94 -0.92 12.79
CA GLY A 231 20.87 -1.92 12.93
C GLY A 231 19.68 -1.73 11.98
N SER A 232 19.76 -0.80 11.01
CA SER A 232 18.74 -0.63 9.96
C SER A 232 19.29 -0.82 8.56
N ILE A 233 18.44 -1.25 7.64
CA ILE A 233 18.75 -1.49 6.22
C ILE A 233 17.86 -0.62 5.34
N ASN A 234 18.43 0.11 4.38
CA ASN A 234 17.66 0.80 3.34
C ASN A 234 17.53 -0.09 2.10
N ASP A 235 16.31 -0.27 1.62
CA ASP A 235 16.00 -0.96 0.37
C ASP A 235 15.84 0.06 -0.77
N LYS A 236 16.84 0.14 -1.66
CA LYS A 236 16.83 1.05 -2.81
C LYS A 236 15.75 0.72 -3.85
N SER A 237 15.24 -0.50 -3.89
CA SER A 237 14.22 -0.89 -4.86
C SER A 237 12.83 -0.38 -4.47
N THR A 238 12.56 -0.31 -3.16
CA THR A 238 11.24 0.07 -2.65
C THR A 238 11.23 1.45 -1.98
N GLY A 239 12.41 1.95 -1.60
CA GLY A 239 12.56 3.14 -0.77
C GLY A 239 12.14 2.92 0.68
N LEU A 240 12.04 1.67 1.15
CA LEU A 240 11.72 1.34 2.55
C LEU A 240 12.98 1.21 3.40
N SER A 241 12.84 1.38 4.71
CA SER A 241 13.89 1.03 5.67
C SER A 241 13.38 -0.08 6.58
N TRP A 242 14.21 -1.10 6.77
CA TRP A 242 13.89 -2.30 7.54
C TRP A 242 14.78 -2.39 8.77
N ALA A 243 14.28 -3.00 9.85
CA ALA A 243 15.15 -3.48 10.91
C ALA A 243 16.09 -4.56 10.33
N LYS A 244 17.35 -4.57 10.77
CA LYS A 244 18.37 -5.51 10.28
C LYS A 244 18.17 -6.92 10.83
N GLU A 245 17.79 -7.01 12.09
CA GLU A 245 17.68 -8.27 12.82
C GLU A 245 16.23 -8.60 13.15
N LEU A 246 15.82 -9.83 12.85
CA LEU A 246 14.52 -10.37 13.26
C LEU A 246 14.43 -10.43 14.78
N ASN A 247 13.25 -10.26 15.34
CA ASN A 247 13.01 -10.39 16.78
C ASN A 247 13.89 -9.47 17.66
N SER A 248 14.34 -8.33 17.13
CA SER A 248 15.17 -7.37 17.85
C SER A 248 14.54 -6.97 19.19
N SER A 249 15.02 -7.54 20.29
CA SER A 249 14.50 -7.22 21.61
C SER A 249 15.24 -6.02 22.19
N LEU A 250 14.49 -5.02 22.64
CA LEU A 250 15.04 -3.95 23.47
C LEU A 250 14.99 -4.44 24.93
N GLU A 251 16.18 -4.63 25.53
CA GLU A 251 16.41 -5.16 26.88
C GLU A 251 15.21 -4.97 27.82
N GLU A 252 14.50 -6.09 28.07
CA GLU A 252 13.34 -6.27 28.97
C GLU A 252 12.06 -5.45 28.71
N SER A 253 12.02 -4.56 27.72
CA SER A 253 10.87 -3.66 27.51
C SER A 253 10.04 -3.98 26.26
N CYS A 254 10.68 -4.37 25.15
CA CYS A 254 9.98 -4.74 23.91
C CYS A 254 10.50 -6.11 23.44
N SER A 255 9.73 -7.18 23.62
CA SER A 255 10.10 -8.51 23.12
C SER A 255 9.72 -8.66 21.64
N GLY A 256 10.73 -8.97 20.81
CA GLY A 256 10.54 -9.23 19.39
C GLY A 256 10.18 -10.68 19.05
N GLU A 257 10.07 -11.57 20.04
CA GLU A 257 9.77 -13.00 19.84
C GLU A 257 8.44 -13.25 19.10
N ALA A 258 8.27 -14.48 18.61
CA ALA A 258 7.03 -14.92 17.98
C ALA A 258 5.83 -14.66 18.90
N GLN A 259 4.83 -13.96 18.38
CA GLN A 259 3.74 -13.44 19.18
C GLN A 259 2.44 -13.33 18.38
N THR A 260 1.33 -13.18 19.09
CA THR A 260 0.02 -12.96 18.47
C THR A 260 0.05 -11.70 17.63
N TRP A 261 -0.83 -11.63 16.63
CA TRP A 261 -0.90 -10.48 15.74
C TRP A 261 -1.21 -9.17 16.48
N SER A 262 -2.01 -9.23 17.55
CA SER A 262 -2.29 -8.06 18.39
C SER A 262 -1.05 -7.64 19.18
N ASN A 263 -0.28 -8.60 19.71
CA ASN A 263 0.95 -8.31 20.43
C ASN A 263 2.02 -7.75 19.49
N ALA A 264 2.08 -8.24 18.23
CA ALA A 264 2.96 -7.70 17.19
C ALA A 264 2.72 -6.19 16.94
N LEU A 265 1.45 -5.75 16.90
CA LEU A 265 1.13 -4.33 16.81
C LEU A 265 1.58 -3.55 18.07
N GLY A 266 1.40 -4.13 19.26
CA GLY A 266 1.89 -3.54 20.51
C GLY A 266 3.43 -3.48 20.61
N TYR A 267 4.12 -4.48 20.07
CA TYR A 267 5.59 -4.50 19.96
C TYR A 267 6.08 -3.32 19.10
N ILE A 268 5.45 -3.07 17.96
CA ILE A 268 5.74 -1.89 17.12
C ILE A 268 5.53 -0.59 17.90
N GLU A 269 4.43 -0.46 18.65
CA GLU A 269 4.18 0.71 19.49
C GLU A 269 5.27 0.88 20.56
N CYS A 270 5.70 -0.21 21.18
CA CYS A 270 6.81 -0.24 22.13
C CYS A 270 8.12 0.27 21.50
N LEU A 271 8.50 -0.23 20.31
CA LEU A 271 9.67 0.23 19.57
C LEU A 271 9.62 1.74 19.30
N ASN A 272 8.44 2.24 18.91
CA ASN A 272 8.25 3.66 18.62
C ASN A 272 8.36 4.53 19.87
N ASN A 273 7.81 4.07 21.00
CA ASN A 273 7.95 4.76 22.28
C ASN A 273 9.41 4.80 22.75
N ALA A 274 10.14 3.70 22.57
CA ALA A 274 11.55 3.58 22.91
C ALA A 274 12.51 4.29 21.94
N ARG A 275 11.99 4.88 20.85
CA ARG A 275 12.81 5.46 19.77
C ARG A 275 13.80 4.46 19.18
N TYR A 276 13.35 3.22 18.93
CA TYR A 276 14.21 2.16 18.41
C TYR A 276 15.01 2.64 17.18
N LEU A 277 16.34 2.52 17.26
CA LEU A 277 17.31 3.02 16.27
C LEU A 277 17.17 4.53 15.94
N GLY A 278 16.67 5.33 16.89
CA GLY A 278 16.43 6.76 16.74
C GLY A 278 15.09 7.12 16.10
N HIS A 279 14.21 6.14 15.82
CA HIS A 279 13.00 6.30 15.02
C HIS A 279 11.72 5.98 15.80
N LYS A 280 10.61 6.61 15.39
CA LYS A 280 9.29 6.51 16.06
C LYS A 280 8.15 6.11 15.11
N ASP A 281 8.50 5.78 13.89
CA ASP A 281 7.60 5.54 12.75
C ASP A 281 7.78 4.10 12.21
N TRP A 282 8.23 3.19 13.06
CA TRP A 282 8.19 1.76 12.78
C TRP A 282 6.75 1.29 12.67
N ARG A 283 6.53 0.31 11.80
CA ARG A 283 5.24 -0.33 11.59
C ARG A 283 5.43 -1.78 11.18
N LEU A 284 4.37 -2.55 11.35
CA LEU A 284 4.27 -3.89 10.80
C LEU A 284 4.11 -3.77 9.26
N PRO A 285 4.95 -4.43 8.45
CA PRO A 285 4.86 -4.36 6.99
C PRO A 285 3.54 -4.94 6.51
N ASN A 286 2.98 -4.40 5.43
CA ASN A 286 1.86 -5.07 4.77
C ASN A 286 2.35 -6.24 3.91
N ARG A 287 1.43 -7.09 3.45
CA ARG A 287 1.76 -8.30 2.67
C ARG A 287 2.60 -7.99 1.42
N ASN A 288 2.33 -6.87 0.74
CA ASN A 288 3.07 -6.50 -0.47
C ASN A 288 4.51 -6.06 -0.16
N GLU A 289 4.75 -5.47 1.01
CA GLU A 289 6.09 -5.03 1.42
C GLU A 289 6.96 -6.22 1.82
N LEU A 290 6.43 -7.20 2.57
CA LEU A 290 7.15 -8.44 2.86
C LEU A 290 7.53 -9.19 1.58
N LEU A 291 6.58 -9.39 0.67
CA LEU A 291 6.83 -10.05 -0.63
C LEU A 291 7.79 -9.28 -1.55
N SER A 292 8.02 -8.00 -1.28
CA SER A 292 9.03 -7.24 -2.02
C SER A 292 10.45 -7.70 -1.68
N LEU A 293 10.67 -8.30 -0.50
CA LEU A 293 11.97 -8.83 -0.08
C LEU A 293 12.33 -10.14 -0.79
N ILE A 294 11.32 -10.92 -1.17
CA ILE A 294 11.49 -12.27 -1.71
C ILE A 294 12.20 -12.25 -3.07
N ASP A 295 13.20 -13.10 -3.22
CA ASP A 295 13.88 -13.45 -4.47
C ASP A 295 13.64 -14.95 -4.75
N TYR A 296 12.80 -15.23 -5.74
CA TYR A 296 12.36 -16.59 -6.08
C TYR A 296 13.43 -17.43 -6.81
N SER A 297 14.67 -16.92 -6.93
CA SER A 297 15.82 -17.72 -7.34
C SER A 297 16.54 -18.41 -6.18
N ASN A 298 16.29 -17.96 -4.94
CA ASN A 298 16.93 -18.47 -3.72
C ASN A 298 15.90 -19.16 -2.82
N ASN A 299 16.38 -20.03 -1.93
CA ASN A 299 15.59 -20.63 -0.86
C ASN A 299 16.39 -20.64 0.45
N ASN A 300 15.68 -20.66 1.58
CA ASN A 300 16.24 -20.81 2.92
C ASN A 300 17.42 -19.87 3.27
N PRO A 301 17.23 -18.54 3.29
CA PRO A 301 16.00 -17.81 2.97
C PRO A 301 15.93 -17.43 1.47
N ALA A 302 14.71 -17.21 0.97
CA ALA A 302 14.44 -16.65 -0.35
C ALA A 302 14.70 -15.13 -0.39
N LEU A 303 15.91 -14.72 0.01
CA LEU A 303 16.42 -13.36 -0.06
C LEU A 303 17.56 -13.27 -1.08
N PRO A 304 17.84 -12.11 -1.66
CA PRO A 304 19.03 -11.91 -2.48
C PRO A 304 20.32 -12.30 -1.73
N LYS A 305 21.25 -13.01 -2.39
CA LYS A 305 22.43 -13.63 -1.75
C LYS A 305 23.29 -12.69 -0.90
N ASP A 306 23.43 -11.43 -1.28
CA ASP A 306 24.26 -10.43 -0.58
C ASP A 306 23.44 -9.52 0.35
N ASN A 307 22.33 -10.02 0.89
CA ASN A 307 21.49 -9.24 1.79
C ASN A 307 22.16 -9.09 3.19
N PRO A 308 22.03 -7.93 3.85
CA PRO A 308 22.62 -7.68 5.16
C PRO A 308 21.71 -8.07 6.32
N PHE A 309 20.58 -8.75 6.10
CA PHE A 309 19.69 -9.13 7.19
C PHE A 309 20.34 -10.20 8.07
N VAL A 310 20.01 -10.18 9.36
CA VAL A 310 20.55 -11.09 10.37
C VAL A 310 19.40 -11.83 11.05
N ASN A 311 19.60 -13.11 11.34
CA ASN A 311 18.63 -13.96 12.02
C ASN A 311 17.24 -13.98 11.36
N ILE A 312 17.16 -13.78 10.04
CA ILE A 312 15.92 -14.04 9.31
C ILE A 312 15.73 -15.54 9.30
N GLU A 313 14.84 -16.02 10.17
CA GLU A 313 14.38 -17.39 10.18
C GLU A 313 13.70 -17.73 8.85
N SER A 314 13.84 -18.97 8.40
CA SER A 314 13.14 -19.51 7.22
C SER A 314 11.64 -19.75 7.49
N ASP A 315 11.01 -19.00 8.39
CA ASP A 315 9.63 -19.18 8.84
C ASP A 315 8.72 -18.01 8.40
N TYR A 316 7.46 -18.06 8.80
CA TYR A 316 6.41 -17.09 8.51
C TYR A 316 6.54 -15.81 9.34
N LEU A 317 6.46 -14.68 8.64
CA LEU A 317 6.39 -13.36 9.26
C LEU A 317 4.97 -12.79 9.18
N TRP A 318 4.52 -12.17 10.27
CA TRP A 318 3.29 -11.38 10.29
C TRP A 318 3.35 -10.20 9.35
N SER A 319 2.28 -10.00 8.58
CA SER A 319 1.96 -8.72 7.95
C SER A 319 0.85 -7.98 8.68
N SER A 320 0.72 -6.68 8.46
CA SER A 320 -0.39 -5.85 8.95
C SER A 320 -1.70 -6.04 8.17
N SER A 321 -1.70 -6.89 7.15
CA SER A 321 -2.84 -7.13 6.27
C SER A 321 -3.76 -8.22 6.85
N THR A 322 -5.04 -7.91 7.04
CA THR A 322 -6.08 -8.89 7.45
C THR A 322 -6.54 -9.74 6.26
N ASP A 323 -6.85 -11.03 6.46
CA ASP A 323 -7.58 -11.78 5.42
C ASP A 323 -9.05 -11.33 5.38
N SER A 324 -9.47 -10.74 4.25
CA SER A 324 -10.85 -10.27 4.11
C SER A 324 -11.86 -11.41 3.93
N SER A 325 -11.41 -12.59 3.53
CA SER A 325 -12.20 -13.82 3.44
C SER A 325 -12.52 -14.37 4.84
N LYS A 326 -11.53 -14.38 5.74
CA LYS A 326 -11.66 -14.76 7.15
C LYS A 326 -10.99 -13.70 8.05
N LYS A 327 -11.76 -12.74 8.54
CA LYS A 327 -11.27 -11.51 9.21
C LYS A 327 -10.58 -11.74 10.56
N SER A 328 -10.76 -12.93 11.16
CA SER A 328 -10.01 -13.37 12.33
C SER A 328 -8.58 -13.78 12.01
N ASN A 329 -8.25 -13.94 10.72
CA ASN A 329 -6.91 -14.24 10.24
C ASN A 329 -6.17 -12.98 9.77
N ALA A 330 -4.85 -13.03 9.78
CA ALA A 330 -3.96 -12.09 9.11
C ALA A 330 -3.04 -12.82 8.13
N TRP A 331 -2.52 -12.09 7.15
CA TRP A 331 -1.62 -12.62 6.12
C TRP A 331 -0.21 -12.79 6.67
N LEU A 332 0.43 -13.88 6.24
CA LEU A 332 1.81 -14.24 6.53
C LEU A 332 2.61 -14.35 5.23
N VAL A 333 3.93 -14.21 5.33
CA VAL A 333 4.86 -14.53 4.23
C VAL A 333 5.99 -15.39 4.80
N ARG A 334 6.23 -16.56 4.20
CA ARG A 334 7.33 -17.43 4.61
C ARG A 334 8.63 -17.01 3.96
N MET A 335 9.66 -16.79 4.75
CA MET A 335 10.94 -16.30 4.23
C MET A 335 11.79 -17.39 3.57
N SER A 336 11.46 -18.68 3.72
CA SER A 336 12.14 -19.79 3.05
C SER A 336 12.00 -19.77 1.53
N ASP A 337 10.82 -19.39 1.02
CA ASP A 337 10.42 -19.61 -0.38
C ASP A 337 9.38 -18.61 -0.91
N GLY A 338 8.88 -17.70 -0.05
CA GLY A 338 7.89 -16.71 -0.44
C GLY A 338 6.46 -17.24 -0.54
N ASP A 339 6.16 -18.39 0.07
CA ASP A 339 4.79 -18.85 0.35
C ASP A 339 4.00 -17.77 1.10
N VAL A 340 2.73 -17.62 0.72
CA VAL A 340 1.80 -16.69 1.32
C VAL A 340 0.55 -17.41 1.76
N ALA A 341 0.40 -17.50 3.08
CA ALA A 341 -0.76 -18.07 3.75
C ALA A 341 -1.46 -17.04 4.65
N SER A 342 -2.60 -17.43 5.22
CA SER A 342 -3.22 -16.69 6.32
C SER A 342 -3.36 -17.57 7.56
N SER A 343 -3.21 -16.98 8.74
CA SER A 343 -3.35 -17.70 10.01
C SER A 343 -4.18 -16.91 11.01
N ASP A 344 -4.76 -17.61 11.97
CA ASP A 344 -5.53 -17.00 13.05
C ASP A 344 -4.67 -15.97 13.81
N LYS A 345 -5.22 -14.79 14.07
CA LYS A 345 -4.51 -13.67 14.73
C LYS A 345 -4.05 -14.01 16.15
N ASP A 346 -4.59 -15.06 16.75
CA ASP A 346 -4.19 -15.54 18.09
C ASP A 346 -3.01 -16.55 18.04
N ASN A 347 -2.53 -16.94 16.85
CA ASN A 347 -1.32 -17.75 16.70
C ASN A 347 -0.05 -16.88 16.80
N ASN A 348 1.09 -17.50 17.14
CA ASN A 348 2.36 -16.81 17.30
C ASN A 348 3.22 -16.89 16.03
N PHE A 349 3.63 -15.73 15.51
CA PHE A 349 4.59 -15.63 14.41
C PHE A 349 5.50 -14.41 14.60
N HIS A 350 6.59 -14.38 13.84
CA HIS A 350 7.64 -13.36 13.95
C HIS A 350 7.27 -12.06 13.23
N VAL A 351 8.00 -10.99 13.57
CA VAL A 351 7.77 -9.64 13.04
C VAL A 351 9.08 -9.04 12.55
N LEU A 352 9.06 -8.51 11.33
CA LEU A 352 10.15 -7.70 10.80
C LEU A 352 9.66 -6.24 10.66
N PRO A 353 10.04 -5.33 11.58
CA PRO A 353 9.63 -3.94 11.51
C PRO A 353 10.11 -3.26 10.23
N VAL A 354 9.21 -2.48 9.63
CA VAL A 354 9.51 -1.63 8.48
C VAL A 354 9.11 -0.20 8.80
N ARG A 355 9.72 0.75 8.12
CA ARG A 355 9.27 2.13 8.08
C ARG A 355 9.35 2.65 6.65
N ALA A 356 8.64 3.75 6.39
CA ALA A 356 8.92 4.50 5.17
C ALA A 356 10.41 4.87 5.19
N GLY A 357 11.15 4.59 4.12
CA GLY A 357 12.53 5.05 4.06
C GLY A 357 12.53 6.57 4.02
N LYS A 358 13.66 7.17 4.39
CA LYS A 358 13.88 8.59 4.11
C LYS A 358 13.58 8.78 2.63
N PRO A 359 12.60 9.61 2.25
CA PRO A 359 12.49 9.97 0.85
C PRO A 359 13.88 10.47 0.46
N GLY A 360 14.51 9.83 -0.53
CA GLY A 360 15.47 10.59 -1.34
C GLY A 360 14.77 11.91 -1.66
N PRO A 361 15.44 13.05 -1.45
CA PRO A 361 14.81 14.32 -1.11
C PRO A 361 13.54 14.55 -1.93
N ALA A 362 12.41 14.25 -1.31
CA ALA A 362 11.07 14.50 -1.84
C ALA A 362 10.30 15.24 -0.75
N LEU A 363 10.80 16.45 -0.46
CA LEU A 363 10.04 17.68 -0.65
C LEU A 363 8.59 17.66 -0.11
N THR A 364 8.41 17.35 1.18
CA THR A 364 7.29 17.95 1.93
C THR A 364 7.60 19.38 2.38
N SER A 365 8.89 19.79 2.32
CA SER A 365 9.33 21.18 2.51
C SER A 365 8.83 22.15 1.43
N ASP A 366 8.17 21.63 0.40
CA ASP A 366 7.92 22.36 -0.85
C ASP A 366 6.44 22.61 -1.10
N LEU A 367 5.56 22.21 -0.19
CA LEU A 367 4.16 22.63 -0.21
C LEU A 367 3.99 23.80 0.74
N LYS A 368 3.41 24.89 0.26
CA LYS A 368 3.15 26.09 1.05
C LYS A 368 1.68 26.45 1.02
N VAL A 369 1.09 26.71 2.18
CA VAL A 369 -0.21 27.40 2.26
C VAL A 369 0.02 28.85 1.84
N ILE A 370 -0.53 29.24 0.69
CA ILE A 370 -0.31 30.59 0.12
C ILE A 370 -1.46 31.55 0.40
N SER A 371 -2.66 31.04 0.70
CA SER A 371 -3.76 31.86 1.21
C SER A 371 -4.81 31.01 1.91
N SER A 372 -5.55 31.65 2.80
CA SER A 372 -6.75 31.08 3.39
C SER A 372 -7.82 32.16 3.53
N LYS A 373 -9.08 31.84 3.27
CA LYS A 373 -10.21 32.76 3.41
C LYS A 373 -11.34 32.10 4.16
N VAL A 374 -12.06 32.90 4.93
CA VAL A 374 -13.27 32.47 5.63
C VAL A 374 -14.44 33.27 5.09
N LYS A 375 -15.50 32.55 4.73
CA LYS A 375 -16.80 33.13 4.44
C LYS A 375 -17.78 32.70 5.51
N TYR A 376 -18.34 33.69 6.22
CA TYR A 376 -19.47 33.48 7.12
C TYR A 376 -20.74 33.29 6.29
N ASN A 377 -21.42 32.17 6.48
CA ASN A 377 -22.68 31.87 5.81
C ASN A 377 -23.78 31.83 6.88
N ASN A 378 -24.44 32.98 7.03
CA ASN A 378 -25.54 33.36 7.94
C ASN A 378 -26.29 32.27 8.77
N HIS A 379 -26.74 32.66 9.97
CA HIS A 379 -27.60 31.89 10.89
C HIS A 379 -28.79 31.20 10.21
N THR A 380 -28.74 29.88 10.03
CA THR A 380 -29.89 29.10 9.54
C THR A 380 -30.74 28.47 10.64
N ASN A 381 -30.40 28.62 11.92
CA ASN A 381 -31.24 28.35 13.10
C ASN A 381 -30.40 28.55 14.37
N ILE A 382 -31.05 28.89 15.49
CA ILE A 382 -30.56 29.43 16.78
C ILE A 382 -29.48 28.56 17.51
N LYS A 383 -28.90 27.54 16.87
CA LYS A 383 -28.07 26.51 17.53
C LYS A 383 -26.60 26.45 17.08
N TYR A 384 -26.21 27.02 15.93
CA TYR A 384 -24.81 27.01 15.45
C TYR A 384 -24.55 28.00 14.31
N ASP A 385 -23.31 28.48 14.21
CA ASP A 385 -22.82 29.26 13.07
C ASP A 385 -22.13 28.40 12.03
N LYS A 386 -22.33 28.71 10.74
CA LYS A 386 -21.74 27.98 9.62
C LYS A 386 -20.66 28.82 8.94
N TYR A 387 -19.47 28.24 8.86
CA TYR A 387 -18.31 28.83 8.19
C TYR A 387 -17.89 27.99 7.00
N GLU A 388 -17.49 28.67 5.94
CA GLU A 388 -16.79 28.09 4.81
C GLU A 388 -15.35 28.59 4.82
N ILE A 389 -14.40 27.66 4.93
CA ILE A 389 -12.97 27.97 5.02
C ILE A 389 -12.32 27.43 3.75
N THR A 390 -11.74 28.32 2.96
CA THR A 390 -10.98 27.94 1.76
C THR A 390 -9.50 28.09 2.03
N VAL A 391 -8.72 27.10 1.61
CA VAL A 391 -7.27 27.04 1.77
C VAL A 391 -6.67 26.81 0.41
N THR A 392 -5.70 27.64 0.01
CA THR A 392 -4.99 27.49 -1.25
C THR A 392 -3.54 27.09 -0.97
N ILE A 393 -3.13 25.98 -1.56
CA ILE A 393 -1.83 25.36 -1.36
C ILE A 393 -1.11 25.33 -2.69
N LYS A 394 0.17 25.70 -2.68
CA LYS A 394 1.03 25.67 -3.85
C LYS A 394 2.22 24.76 -3.62
N ASN A 395 2.57 23.99 -4.64
CA ASN A 395 3.87 23.34 -4.70
C ASN A 395 4.92 24.36 -5.18
N ILE A 396 5.73 24.83 -4.24
CA ILE A 396 6.87 25.71 -4.44
C ILE A 396 8.17 24.95 -4.79
N GLY A 397 8.10 23.62 -4.83
CA GLY A 397 9.22 22.74 -5.13
C GLY A 397 9.52 22.48 -6.58
N ASP A 398 10.63 21.79 -6.80
CA ASP A 398 11.13 21.47 -8.14
C ASP A 398 10.57 20.17 -8.73
N ALA A 399 9.84 19.38 -7.95
CA ALA A 399 9.23 18.11 -8.36
C ALA A 399 7.76 18.00 -7.94
N LYS A 400 7.04 16.98 -8.44
CA LYS A 400 5.67 16.68 -8.01
C LYS A 400 5.68 16.24 -6.53
N SER A 401 4.81 16.82 -5.71
CA SER A 401 4.69 16.44 -4.30
C SER A 401 4.07 15.04 -4.15
N SER A 402 4.29 14.41 -3.00
CA SER A 402 3.50 13.26 -2.55
C SER A 402 2.05 13.67 -2.23
N SER A 403 1.17 12.69 -1.97
CA SER A 403 -0.15 12.98 -1.41
C SER A 403 -0.01 13.57 -0.02
N PHE A 404 -0.79 14.60 0.30
CA PHE A 404 -0.69 15.35 1.56
C PHE A 404 -2.06 15.49 2.22
N ASN A 405 -2.07 15.68 3.52
CA ASN A 405 -3.26 15.95 4.33
C ASN A 405 -3.34 17.43 4.65
N VAL A 406 -4.56 17.95 4.78
CA VAL A 406 -4.81 19.33 5.19
C VAL A 406 -5.83 19.30 6.31
N GLY A 407 -5.46 19.86 7.45
CA GLY A 407 -6.26 19.89 8.68
C GLY A 407 -6.56 21.31 9.13
N LEU A 408 -7.75 21.51 9.72
CA LEU A 408 -8.13 22.74 10.40
C LEU A 408 -8.08 22.56 11.91
N LEU A 409 -7.35 23.43 12.62
CA LEU A 409 -7.32 23.44 14.08
C LEU A 409 -8.12 24.62 14.64
N MET A 410 -8.87 24.32 15.70
CA MET A 410 -9.62 25.28 16.49
C MET A 410 -9.01 25.36 17.88
N SER A 411 -8.69 26.58 18.33
CA SER A 411 -8.02 26.82 19.60
C SER A 411 -8.52 28.12 20.22
N SER A 412 -8.78 28.11 21.52
CA SER A 412 -9.03 29.32 22.32
C SER A 412 -7.73 30.10 22.61
N TYR A 413 -6.57 29.46 22.44
CA TYR A 413 -5.24 30.05 22.63
C TYR A 413 -4.52 30.24 21.29
N PRO A 414 -3.66 31.27 21.15
CA PRO A 414 -2.84 31.45 19.95
C PRO A 414 -1.96 30.23 19.67
N LEU A 415 -1.91 29.81 18.41
CA LEU A 415 -1.05 28.71 17.93
C LEU A 415 0.24 29.27 17.31
N THR A 416 1.00 30.03 18.09
CA THR A 416 2.13 30.85 17.63
C THR A 416 3.49 30.14 17.62
N SER A 417 3.54 28.88 18.06
CA SER A 417 4.76 28.06 18.04
C SER A 417 4.48 26.61 17.67
N TYR A 418 5.50 25.91 17.16
CA TYR A 418 5.44 24.45 16.95
C TYR A 418 4.94 23.73 18.21
N GLN A 419 5.45 24.12 19.37
CA GLN A 419 5.09 23.55 20.66
C GLN A 419 3.60 23.74 20.98
N SER A 420 3.04 24.94 20.75
CA SER A 420 1.60 25.21 20.97
C SER A 420 0.68 24.38 20.06
N VAL A 421 1.10 24.11 18.82
CA VAL A 421 0.36 23.27 17.88
C VAL A 421 0.45 21.81 18.29
N ARG A 422 1.64 21.35 18.65
CA ARG A 422 1.89 19.99 19.12
C ARG A 422 1.09 19.68 20.38
N GLU A 423 1.09 20.57 21.37
CA GLU A 423 0.29 20.42 22.58
C GLU A 423 -1.20 20.37 22.25
N ARG A 424 -1.68 21.20 21.32
CA ARG A 424 -3.08 21.16 20.90
C ARG A 424 -3.48 19.84 20.27
N LEU A 425 -2.62 19.27 19.42
CA LEU A 425 -2.83 17.96 18.81
C LEU A 425 -2.74 16.82 19.84
N ALA A 426 -1.87 16.94 20.85
CA ALA A 426 -1.61 15.90 21.86
C ALA A 426 -2.77 15.69 22.84
N ILE A 427 -3.62 16.71 23.07
CA ILE A 427 -4.74 16.64 24.04
C ILE A 427 -6.00 15.99 23.39
N GLY A 428 -5.84 15.19 22.33
CA GLY A 428 -6.96 14.48 21.66
C GLY A 428 -7.89 15.37 20.84
N TYR A 429 -7.53 16.64 20.63
CA TYR A 429 -8.25 17.58 19.76
C TYR A 429 -7.52 17.68 18.41
N GLY A 430 -7.49 16.58 17.66
CA GLY A 430 -7.05 16.57 16.27
C GLY A 430 -7.83 17.58 15.41
N PRO A 431 -7.45 17.78 14.13
CA PRO A 431 -8.13 18.76 13.28
C PRO A 431 -9.63 18.51 13.19
N ILE A 432 -10.39 19.57 13.45
CA ILE A 432 -11.86 19.56 13.43
C ILE A 432 -12.44 19.31 12.04
N ALA A 433 -11.62 19.46 11.00
CA ALA A 433 -11.89 19.00 9.65
C ALA A 433 -10.58 18.64 8.96
N LYS A 434 -10.57 17.55 8.19
CA LYS A 434 -9.40 17.07 7.45
C LYS A 434 -9.76 16.66 6.03
N LYS A 435 -8.85 16.89 5.08
CA LYS A 435 -8.95 16.44 3.70
C LYS A 435 -7.61 15.90 3.21
N ARG A 436 -7.63 14.72 2.59
CA ARG A 436 -6.47 14.17 1.88
C ARG A 436 -6.47 14.65 0.43
N CYS A 437 -5.32 15.07 -0.06
CA CYS A 437 -5.11 15.57 -1.41
C CYS A 437 -4.08 14.73 -2.15
N GLU A 438 -4.33 14.49 -3.44
CA GLU A 438 -3.30 14.01 -4.36
C GLU A 438 -2.18 15.05 -4.51
N GLY A 439 -0.98 14.56 -4.82
CA GLY A 439 0.20 15.40 -4.95
C GLY A 439 0.13 16.36 -6.14
N LEU A 440 0.66 17.57 -5.93
CA LEU A 440 0.64 18.68 -6.88
C LEU A 440 1.90 18.66 -7.74
N LYS A 441 1.79 18.92 -9.04
CA LYS A 441 2.96 19.14 -9.92
C LYS A 441 3.72 20.40 -9.51
N LYS A 442 4.97 20.55 -9.97
CA LYS A 442 5.76 21.77 -9.77
C LYS A 442 4.95 23.02 -10.15
N GLY A 443 4.85 23.97 -9.23
CA GLY A 443 4.12 25.23 -9.41
C GLY A 443 2.59 25.13 -9.38
N GLU A 444 2.02 23.92 -9.33
CA GLU A 444 0.57 23.71 -9.28
C GLU A 444 0.00 24.22 -7.96
N THR A 445 -1.22 24.74 -8.04
CA THR A 445 -1.95 25.30 -6.91
C THR A 445 -3.31 24.60 -6.80
N LYS A 446 -3.71 24.26 -5.57
CA LYS A 446 -5.00 23.62 -5.29
C LYS A 446 -5.71 24.35 -4.15
N THR A 447 -6.97 24.68 -4.39
CA THR A 447 -7.86 25.26 -3.37
C THR A 447 -8.76 24.18 -2.79
N ILE A 448 -8.84 24.16 -1.47
CA ILE A 448 -9.58 23.18 -0.67
C ILE A 448 -10.58 23.95 0.17
N THR A 449 -11.85 23.56 0.05
CA THR A 449 -12.93 24.14 0.85
C THR A 449 -13.34 23.20 1.98
N PHE A 450 -13.42 23.73 3.19
CA PHE A 450 -13.98 23.07 4.36
C PHE A 450 -15.28 23.76 4.76
N THR A 451 -16.24 22.97 5.21
CA THR A 451 -17.46 23.49 5.85
C THR A 451 -17.42 23.08 7.31
N SER A 452 -17.59 24.05 8.21
CA SER A 452 -17.52 23.81 9.64
C SER A 452 -18.69 24.49 10.37
N ARG A 453 -19.04 23.93 11.53
CA ARG A 453 -20.10 24.42 12.41
C ARG A 453 -19.50 24.67 13.80
N THR A 454 -19.73 25.84 14.37
CA THR A 454 -19.29 26.14 15.76
C THR A 454 -20.49 26.34 16.67
N TYR A 455 -20.36 25.87 17.91
CA TYR A 455 -21.38 25.96 18.97
C TYR A 455 -21.03 26.98 20.06
N SER A 456 -19.84 27.59 19.98
CA SER A 456 -19.25 28.41 21.05
C SER A 456 -18.84 29.78 20.51
N TYR A 457 -19.29 30.83 21.19
CA TYR A 457 -18.94 32.22 20.91
C TYR A 457 -17.48 32.58 21.27
N THR A 458 -16.72 31.65 21.86
CA THR A 458 -15.35 31.88 22.37
C THR A 458 -14.28 31.09 21.62
N SER A 459 -14.66 30.20 20.70
CA SER A 459 -13.70 29.37 19.94
C SER A 459 -13.34 30.04 18.62
N THR A 460 -12.05 30.28 18.42
CA THR A 460 -11.50 30.90 17.22
C THR A 460 -10.77 29.84 16.40
N TYR A 461 -10.94 29.83 15.08
CA TYR A 461 -10.09 29.03 14.20
C TYR A 461 -8.72 29.70 14.24
N ARG A 462 -7.64 28.94 14.42
CA ARG A 462 -6.30 29.56 14.62
C ARG A 462 -5.22 28.94 13.74
N GLY A 463 -5.52 27.94 12.90
CA GLY A 463 -4.57 27.49 11.90
C GLY A 463 -5.06 26.41 10.93
N VAL A 464 -4.41 26.39 9.77
CA VAL A 464 -4.49 25.35 8.75
C VAL A 464 -3.14 24.63 8.74
N PHE A 465 -3.12 23.31 8.69
CA PHE A 465 -1.87 22.54 8.78
C PHE A 465 -1.80 21.49 7.67
N LEU A 466 -0.68 21.45 6.95
CA LEU A 466 -0.35 20.35 6.04
C LEU A 466 0.31 19.24 6.82
N ASP A 467 -0.07 17.99 6.56
CA ASP A 467 0.50 16.80 7.18
C ASP A 467 0.69 16.99 8.69
N TYR A 468 -0.44 17.25 9.37
CA TYR A 468 -0.49 17.56 10.80
C TYR A 468 -0.23 16.34 11.70
N ASP A 469 0.33 15.25 11.16
CA ASP A 469 0.82 14.15 11.96
C ASP A 469 2.06 14.57 12.76
N PHE A 470 2.27 13.96 13.93
CA PHE A 470 3.35 14.34 14.84
C PHE A 470 4.74 14.15 14.23
N GLU A 471 4.86 13.35 13.17
CA GLU A 471 6.11 12.98 12.51
C GLU A 471 6.60 14.06 11.53
N THR A 472 5.70 14.76 10.84
CA THR A 472 6.08 15.76 9.84
C THR A 472 5.84 17.21 10.28
N LEU A 473 5.11 17.42 11.39
CA LEU A 473 4.78 18.74 11.93
C LEU A 473 6.01 19.62 12.21
N GLU A 474 7.10 19.04 12.74
CA GLU A 474 8.32 19.79 13.08
C GLU A 474 9.05 20.28 11.83
N THR A 475 9.11 19.44 10.79
CA THR A 475 9.76 19.76 9.51
C THR A 475 8.93 20.73 8.67
N ASN A 476 7.60 20.67 8.79
CA ASN A 476 6.68 21.44 7.95
C ASN A 476 6.14 22.70 8.64
N TYR A 477 6.42 22.94 9.93
CA TYR A 477 5.85 24.04 10.71
C TYR A 477 5.94 25.40 10.00
N ASN A 478 7.13 25.74 9.48
CA ASN A 478 7.38 27.03 8.81
C ASN A 478 6.70 27.17 7.45
N ASN A 479 6.33 26.05 6.82
CA ASN A 479 5.61 26.02 5.53
C ASN A 479 4.08 25.97 5.72
N ASN A 480 3.65 25.64 6.93
CA ASN A 480 2.26 25.40 7.31
C ASN A 480 1.56 26.62 7.92
N LEU A 481 2.29 27.64 8.34
CA LEU A 481 1.68 28.89 8.79
C LEU A 481 1.24 29.72 7.57
N SER A 482 -0.04 29.64 7.23
CA SER A 482 -0.74 30.89 6.87
C SER A 482 -0.82 31.75 8.13
N ASP A 483 -0.72 33.07 8.00
CA ASP A 483 -1.05 33.98 9.11
C ASP A 483 -2.30 33.47 9.84
N PRO A 484 -2.29 33.39 11.18
CA PRO A 484 -3.43 32.86 11.93
C PRO A 484 -4.70 33.54 11.45
N ILE A 485 -5.66 32.72 11.00
CA ILE A 485 -6.95 33.21 10.55
C ILE A 485 -7.72 33.65 11.79
N ASP A 486 -7.51 34.88 12.23
CA ASP A 486 -8.23 35.43 13.37
C ASP A 486 -9.69 35.66 13.00
N ILE A 487 -10.52 34.63 13.13
CA ILE A 487 -11.97 34.81 13.13
C ILE A 487 -12.35 35.32 14.52
N ILE A 488 -12.39 36.64 14.68
CA ILE A 488 -13.07 37.25 15.82
C ILE A 488 -14.57 37.06 15.55
N THR A 489 -15.24 36.27 16.40
CA THR A 489 -16.70 36.22 16.43
C THR A 489 -17.22 37.65 16.64
N PRO A 490 -18.20 38.14 15.86
CA PRO A 490 -18.80 39.44 16.15
C PRO A 490 -19.32 39.42 17.59
N ARG A 491 -18.78 40.27 18.47
CA ARG A 491 -19.52 40.67 19.67
C ARG A 491 -20.84 41.23 19.16
N SER A 492 -21.97 40.71 19.65
CA SER A 492 -23.26 41.37 19.52
C SER A 492 -23.08 42.85 19.87
N PRO A 493 -23.22 43.80 18.92
CA PRO A 493 -23.47 45.17 19.28
C PRO A 493 -24.91 45.19 19.75
N ASP A 494 -25.11 45.32 21.06
CA ASP A 494 -26.34 45.82 21.74
C ASP A 494 -26.64 45.03 23.00
N THR A 495 -26.09 45.48 24.13
CA THR A 495 -26.83 45.65 25.40
C THR A 495 -25.91 46.31 26.44
N PRO A 496 -26.04 47.62 26.70
CA PRO A 496 -25.54 48.21 27.93
C PRO A 496 -26.58 47.95 29.03
N LEU A 497 -26.24 47.13 30.02
CA LEU A 497 -26.94 47.12 31.31
C LEU A 497 -26.11 47.92 32.31
N SER A 498 -26.36 49.22 32.31
CA SER A 498 -26.20 50.05 33.50
C SER A 498 -27.14 49.51 34.58
N LEU A 499 -26.59 48.94 35.65
CA LEU A 499 -27.30 48.77 36.91
C LEU A 499 -27.41 50.15 37.59
N PRO A 500 -28.62 50.68 37.89
CA PRO A 500 -28.73 51.75 38.85
C PRO A 500 -28.56 51.17 40.26
N PHE A 501 -27.76 51.87 41.06
CA PHE A 501 -27.75 51.75 42.51
C PHE A 501 -29.17 51.83 43.08
N LEU A 502 -29.48 50.94 44.02
CA LEU A 502 -30.44 51.21 45.09
C LEU A 502 -29.95 50.50 46.35
N HIS A 503 -29.35 51.30 47.24
CA HIS A 503 -29.34 51.06 48.67
C HIS A 503 -30.75 51.34 49.20
N GLN A 504 -31.45 50.32 49.70
CA GLN A 504 -31.83 50.12 51.11
C GLN A 504 -32.73 48.89 51.21
#